data_AF-A0A536UGD6-F1
#
_entry.id   AF-A0A536UGD6-F1
#
_cell.length_a   1.000
_cell.length_b   1.000
_cell.length_c   1.000
_cell.angle_alpha   90.00
_cell.angle_beta   90.00
_cell.angle_gamma   90.00
#
_symmetry.space_group_name_H-M   'P 1'
#
loop_
_entity.id
_entity.type
_entity.pdbx_description
1 polymer ?
#
loop_
_entity_poly.entity_id
_entity_poly.type
_entity_poly.pdbx_seq_one_letter_code
_entity_poly.pdbx_strand_id
1 'polypeptide(L)'
;KIRVQHANKKGPALISLAAARGNAFKADWQHYNPPKPELLGRREVRNVDLAELAGYVDWGPFFQTWELSGPFPAILEDPVVGEAARNVYADGREMLERVVDGRWLTANGVIALMPAAAVGDDIEIYGDASRKEVALTWRNLRQQNQRPSGKPNYCLSDFIAPADSNVGDYIGAFAVTAGLGIEKKLAEFEAKKDDYNAIMLKAIADRLAEAFAEWLHSKVRREYWRYASDETLDSAAMIREEYRGIRPAPGYPACPDHEVKAPLFGLLQAPKIGMSVTESYAMLPAASVSGFYLAHPEATYFAVGKIGDDQLNDFARRSAISVDDARRRLAANL
;
A
#
# COMPACT_ATOMS: atom_id res chain seq x y z
N LYS A 1 9.20 19.16 -28.80
CA LYS A 1 7.88 19.76 -28.46
C LYS A 1 7.37 19.35 -27.07
N ILE A 2 7.29 18.05 -26.73
CA ILE A 2 6.84 17.57 -25.40
C ILE A 2 7.72 18.06 -24.23
N ARG A 3 9.06 18.01 -24.37
CA ARG A 3 10.01 18.53 -23.37
C ARG A 3 9.84 20.03 -23.07
N VAL A 4 9.50 20.82 -24.09
CA VAL A 4 9.23 22.26 -23.95
C VAL A 4 7.86 22.51 -23.32
N GLN A 5 6.84 21.69 -23.66
CA GLN A 5 5.53 21.76 -23.01
C GLN A 5 5.57 21.35 -21.53
N HIS A 6 6.37 20.35 -21.15
CA HIS A 6 6.60 20.01 -19.74
C HIS A 6 7.33 21.12 -18.99
N ALA A 7 8.37 21.71 -19.59
CA ALA A 7 9.10 22.84 -19.00
C ALA A 7 8.23 24.10 -18.84
N ASN A 8 7.21 24.29 -19.68
CA ASN A 8 6.32 25.45 -19.66
C ASN A 8 5.06 25.28 -18.78
N LYS A 9 4.77 24.07 -18.27
CA LYS A 9 3.71 23.88 -17.28
C LYS A 9 4.21 24.46 -15.95
N LYS A 10 3.74 25.66 -15.59
CA LYS A 10 3.83 26.13 -14.20
C LYS A 10 3.04 25.14 -13.35
N GLY A 11 3.76 24.30 -12.60
CA GLY A 11 3.16 23.47 -11.57
C GLY A 11 2.42 24.34 -10.55
N PRO A 12 1.55 23.73 -9.73
CA PRO A 12 0.92 24.45 -8.61
C PRO A 12 1.99 25.18 -7.78
N ALA A 13 1.69 26.41 -7.38
CA ALA A 13 2.60 27.21 -6.56
C ALA A 13 2.93 26.45 -5.26
N LEU A 14 4.21 26.23 -4.99
CA LEU A 14 4.65 25.63 -3.75
C LEU A 14 4.70 26.68 -2.64
N ILE A 15 4.28 26.29 -1.44
CA ILE A 15 4.46 27.06 -0.20
C ILE A 15 5.64 26.49 0.59
N SER A 16 6.20 27.27 1.51
CA SER A 16 7.26 26.77 2.39
C SER A 16 6.77 25.58 3.23
N LEU A 17 7.69 24.69 3.61
CA LEU A 17 7.41 23.57 4.49
C LEU A 17 6.78 24.03 5.82
N ALA A 18 7.25 25.15 6.36
CA ALA A 18 6.68 25.74 7.57
C ALA A 18 5.22 26.16 7.37
N ALA A 19 4.89 26.80 6.24
CA ALA A 19 3.50 27.15 5.91
C ALA A 19 2.63 25.91 5.69
N ALA A 20 3.15 24.88 5.01
CA ALA A 20 2.46 23.61 4.81
C ALA A 20 2.16 22.91 6.14
N ARG A 21 3.13 22.84 7.06
CA ARG A 21 2.93 22.32 8.44
C ARG A 21 1.93 23.16 9.23
N GLY A 22 1.94 24.48 9.05
CA GLY A 22 0.93 25.37 9.65
C GLY A 22 -0.50 25.09 9.17
N ASN A 23 -0.65 24.57 7.95
CA ASN A 23 -1.91 24.15 7.33
C ASN A 23 -2.12 22.62 7.35
N ALA A 24 -1.52 21.91 8.30
CA ALA A 24 -1.71 20.46 8.45
C ALA A 24 -3.17 20.10 8.74
N PHE A 25 -3.55 18.85 8.43
CA PHE A 25 -4.80 18.29 8.95
C PHE A 25 -4.70 18.21 10.48
N LYS A 26 -5.75 18.63 11.19
CA LYS A 26 -5.80 18.65 12.65
C LYS A 26 -7.00 17.85 13.11
N ALA A 27 -6.77 16.59 13.45
CA ALA A 27 -7.76 15.77 14.14
C ALA A 27 -8.04 16.31 15.55
N ASP A 28 -9.27 16.16 16.01
CA ASP A 28 -9.68 16.50 17.37
C ASP A 28 -9.29 15.38 18.35
N TRP A 29 -8.00 15.30 18.67
CA TRP A 29 -7.45 14.28 19.57
C TRP A 29 -8.01 14.38 21.00
N GLN A 30 -8.64 15.49 21.39
CA GLN A 30 -9.26 15.62 22.72
C GLN A 30 -10.57 14.82 22.81
N HIS A 31 -11.29 14.71 21.69
CA HIS A 31 -12.58 14.00 21.63
C HIS A 31 -12.54 12.70 20.83
N TYR A 32 -11.42 12.41 20.16
CA TYR A 32 -11.19 11.16 19.48
C TYR A 32 -10.24 10.27 20.28
N ASN A 33 -10.72 9.10 20.69
CA ASN A 33 -9.90 8.06 21.30
C ASN A 33 -9.54 7.00 20.25
N PRO A 34 -8.27 6.90 19.81
CA PRO A 34 -7.87 5.90 18.85
C PRO A 34 -8.18 4.47 19.34
N PRO A 35 -8.71 3.60 18.47
CA PRO A 35 -9.07 2.24 18.87
C PRO A 35 -7.79 1.45 19.17
N LYS A 36 -7.70 0.87 20.37
CA LYS A 36 -6.65 -0.07 20.71
C LYS A 36 -6.88 -1.39 19.95
N PRO A 37 -5.88 -1.93 19.23
CA PRO A 37 -5.98 -3.25 18.63
C PRO A 37 -6.30 -4.34 19.65
N GLU A 38 -7.16 -5.28 19.26
CA GLU A 38 -7.42 -6.52 20.02
C GLU A 38 -6.15 -7.38 20.10
N LEU A 39 -5.40 -7.45 19.00
CA LEU A 39 -4.15 -8.20 18.88
C LEU A 39 -2.96 -7.27 18.68
N LEU A 40 -2.18 -7.01 19.73
CA LEU A 40 -0.91 -6.31 19.61
C LEU A 40 0.24 -7.26 19.23
N GLY A 41 1.23 -6.72 18.54
CA GLY A 41 2.42 -7.43 18.11
C GLY A 41 2.26 -8.11 16.75
N ARG A 42 3.21 -8.98 16.45
CA ARG A 42 3.38 -9.62 15.13
C ARG A 42 2.60 -10.93 15.04
N ARG A 43 1.92 -11.15 13.92
CA ARG A 43 1.21 -12.41 13.61
C ARG A 43 1.43 -12.81 12.16
N GLU A 44 1.85 -14.06 11.98
CA GLU A 44 1.97 -14.68 10.66
C GLU A 44 0.63 -15.30 10.27
N VAL A 45 0.30 -15.21 8.99
CA VAL A 45 -0.86 -15.84 8.36
C VAL A 45 -0.34 -16.65 7.18
N ARG A 46 -0.24 -17.97 7.34
CA ARG A 46 0.42 -18.85 6.36
C ARG A 46 -0.56 -19.76 5.67
N ASN A 47 -0.25 -20.14 4.44
CA ASN A 47 -1.04 -21.05 3.62
C ASN A 47 -2.50 -20.61 3.55
N VAL A 48 -2.74 -19.32 3.31
CA VAL A 48 -4.11 -18.81 3.15
C VAL A 48 -4.74 -19.50 1.94
N ASP A 49 -6.00 -19.90 2.09
CA ASP A 49 -6.73 -20.58 1.04
C ASP A 49 -6.89 -19.65 -0.16
N LEU A 50 -6.35 -20.06 -1.31
CA LEU A 50 -6.45 -19.30 -2.55
C LEU A 50 -7.90 -19.16 -3.01
N ALA A 51 -8.79 -20.08 -2.64
CA ALA A 51 -10.22 -19.98 -2.92
C ALA A 51 -10.87 -18.82 -2.14
N GLU A 52 -10.46 -18.59 -0.89
CA GLU A 52 -10.92 -17.41 -0.13
C GLU A 52 -10.42 -16.12 -0.77
N LEU A 53 -9.14 -16.09 -1.18
CA LEU A 53 -8.54 -14.92 -1.84
C LEU A 53 -9.19 -14.63 -3.21
N ALA A 54 -9.58 -15.66 -3.96
CA ALA A 54 -10.26 -15.52 -5.24
C ALA A 54 -11.56 -14.71 -5.13
N GLY A 55 -12.24 -14.72 -3.97
CA GLY A 55 -13.44 -13.91 -3.70
C GLY A 55 -13.18 -12.40 -3.55
N TYR A 56 -11.91 -12.00 -3.38
CA TYR A 56 -11.48 -10.61 -3.20
C TYR A 56 -10.79 -10.03 -4.45
N VAL A 57 -10.73 -10.77 -5.56
CA VAL A 57 -10.05 -10.33 -6.78
C VAL A 57 -10.78 -9.14 -7.43
N ASP A 58 -10.07 -8.03 -7.57
CA ASP A 58 -10.43 -6.95 -8.48
C ASP A 58 -9.87 -7.23 -9.89
N TRP A 59 -10.78 -7.48 -10.82
CA TRP A 59 -10.47 -7.77 -12.22
C TRP A 59 -10.18 -6.51 -13.05
N GLY A 60 -10.46 -5.30 -12.54
CA GLY A 60 -10.19 -4.06 -13.26
C GLY A 60 -8.74 -3.95 -13.75
N PRO A 61 -7.73 -4.08 -12.87
CA PRO A 61 -6.34 -4.00 -13.30
C PRO A 61 -5.83 -5.26 -14.02
N PHE A 62 -6.53 -6.41 -13.94
CA PHE A 62 -6.20 -7.57 -14.78
C PHE A 62 -6.30 -7.21 -16.27
N PHE A 63 -7.36 -6.51 -16.69
CA PHE A 63 -7.50 -6.06 -18.08
C PHE A 63 -6.41 -5.08 -18.51
N GLN A 64 -5.92 -4.25 -17.58
CA GLN A 64 -4.83 -3.31 -17.86
C GLN A 64 -3.51 -4.03 -18.18
N THR A 65 -3.25 -5.19 -17.57
CA THR A 65 -2.11 -6.07 -17.94
C THR A 65 -2.19 -6.54 -19.40
N TRP A 66 -3.40 -6.64 -19.94
CA TRP A 66 -3.68 -7.02 -21.32
C TRP A 66 -3.92 -5.81 -22.24
N GLU A 67 -3.55 -4.60 -21.80
CA GLU A 67 -3.75 -3.34 -22.54
C GLU A 67 -5.22 -3.02 -22.88
N LEU A 68 -6.16 -3.63 -22.16
CA LEU A 68 -7.59 -3.41 -22.31
C LEU A 68 -8.05 -2.36 -21.29
N SER A 69 -8.49 -1.21 -21.79
CA SER A 69 -8.91 -0.07 -20.96
C SER A 69 -10.43 -0.02 -20.81
N GLY A 70 -10.92 -0.10 -19.58
CA GLY A 70 -12.33 0.05 -19.26
C GLY A 70 -12.64 -0.45 -17.84
N PRO A 71 -13.71 0.04 -17.20
CA PRO A 71 -14.11 -0.45 -15.88
C PRO A 71 -14.72 -1.84 -15.99
N PHE A 72 -14.36 -2.76 -15.10
CA PHE A 72 -15.04 -4.05 -14.95
C PHE A 72 -16.31 -3.88 -14.10
N PRO A 73 -17.45 -4.53 -14.43
CA PRO A 73 -17.65 -5.47 -15.54
C PRO A 73 -18.04 -4.83 -16.88
N ALA A 74 -18.22 -3.51 -16.95
CA ALA A 74 -18.71 -2.83 -18.16
C ALA A 74 -17.84 -3.04 -19.41
N ILE A 75 -16.52 -3.23 -19.25
CA ILE A 75 -15.58 -3.56 -20.34
C ILE A 75 -15.98 -4.84 -21.11
N LEU A 76 -16.70 -5.76 -20.48
CA LEU A 76 -17.15 -7.00 -21.12
C LEU A 76 -18.22 -6.75 -22.19
N GLU A 77 -18.94 -5.63 -22.12
CA GLU A 77 -19.99 -5.23 -23.07
C GLU A 77 -19.52 -4.13 -24.02
N ASP A 78 -18.23 -3.77 -23.99
CA ASP A 78 -17.68 -2.72 -24.84
C ASP A 78 -17.79 -3.11 -26.34
N PRO A 79 -18.29 -2.23 -27.21
CA PRO A 79 -18.52 -2.55 -28.62
C PRO A 79 -17.23 -2.75 -29.44
N VAL A 80 -16.08 -2.28 -28.95
CA VAL A 80 -14.79 -2.37 -29.64
C VAL A 80 -13.93 -3.49 -29.03
N VAL A 81 -13.81 -3.54 -27.70
CA VAL A 81 -12.89 -4.46 -27.02
C VAL A 81 -13.58 -5.58 -26.25
N GLY A 82 -14.91 -5.60 -26.17
CA GLY A 82 -15.65 -6.53 -25.32
C GLY A 82 -15.45 -8.00 -25.67
N GLU A 83 -15.27 -8.36 -26.95
CA GLU A 83 -14.96 -9.74 -27.35
C GLU A 83 -13.61 -10.20 -26.79
N ALA A 84 -12.55 -9.40 -26.99
CA ALA A 84 -11.23 -9.69 -26.44
C ALA A 84 -11.25 -9.74 -24.91
N ALA A 85 -11.97 -8.81 -24.27
CA ALA A 85 -12.14 -8.78 -22.82
C ALA A 85 -12.83 -10.04 -22.29
N ARG A 86 -13.91 -10.50 -22.92
CA ARG A 86 -14.59 -11.75 -22.52
C ARG A 86 -13.68 -12.98 -22.68
N ASN A 87 -12.91 -13.06 -23.76
CA ASN A 87 -12.00 -14.18 -24.00
C ASN A 87 -10.89 -14.23 -22.94
N VAL A 88 -10.17 -13.12 -22.72
CA VAL A 88 -9.08 -13.10 -21.74
C VAL A 88 -9.58 -13.24 -20.30
N TYR A 89 -10.80 -12.76 -20.01
CA TYR A 89 -11.44 -12.98 -18.73
C TYR A 89 -11.76 -14.47 -18.51
N ALA A 90 -12.31 -15.15 -19.52
CA ALA A 90 -12.57 -16.59 -19.44
C ALA A 90 -11.28 -17.39 -19.19
N ASP A 91 -10.21 -17.08 -19.93
CA ASP A 91 -8.91 -17.73 -19.75
C ASP A 91 -8.30 -17.42 -18.36
N GLY A 92 -8.45 -16.18 -17.87
CA GLY A 92 -8.01 -15.78 -16.54
C GLY A 92 -8.78 -16.50 -15.43
N ARG A 93 -10.09 -16.69 -15.59
CA ARG A 93 -10.93 -17.48 -14.69
C ARG A 93 -10.52 -18.95 -14.67
N GLU A 94 -10.29 -19.54 -15.84
CA GLU A 94 -9.81 -20.93 -15.95
C GLU A 94 -8.42 -21.08 -15.29
N MET A 95 -7.50 -20.15 -15.55
CA MET A 95 -6.17 -20.16 -14.93
C MET A 95 -6.28 -20.06 -13.39
N LEU A 96 -7.13 -19.17 -12.87
CA LEU A 96 -7.37 -19.02 -11.44
C LEU A 96 -7.90 -20.33 -10.84
N GLU A 97 -8.87 -20.98 -11.46
CA GLU A 97 -9.41 -22.27 -11.03
C GLU A 97 -8.31 -23.34 -10.98
N ARG A 98 -7.49 -23.45 -12.03
CA ARG A 98 -6.35 -24.38 -12.08
C ARG A 98 -5.30 -24.10 -11.00
N VAL A 99 -5.03 -22.82 -10.71
CA VAL A 99 -4.11 -22.39 -9.65
C VAL A 99 -4.63 -22.82 -8.27
N VAL A 100 -5.92 -22.62 -8.02
CA VAL A 100 -6.60 -22.99 -6.76
C VAL A 100 -6.65 -24.50 -6.59
N ASP A 101 -7.26 -25.22 -7.54
CA ASP A 101 -7.45 -26.68 -7.48
C ASP A 101 -6.13 -27.43 -7.45
N GLY A 102 -5.18 -26.97 -8.25
CA GLY A 102 -3.85 -27.54 -8.35
C GLY A 102 -2.91 -27.12 -7.22
N ARG A 103 -3.30 -26.15 -6.38
CA ARG A 103 -2.45 -25.52 -5.34
C ARG A 103 -1.06 -25.15 -5.88
N TRP A 104 -1.04 -24.48 -7.02
CA TRP A 104 0.20 -24.14 -7.71
C TRP A 104 1.03 -23.08 -6.98
N LEU A 105 0.35 -22.25 -6.20
CA LEU A 105 0.94 -21.13 -5.47
C LEU A 105 0.68 -21.29 -3.97
N THR A 106 1.53 -20.68 -3.16
CA THR A 106 1.30 -20.55 -1.70
C THR A 106 1.17 -19.08 -1.33
N ALA A 107 0.12 -18.76 -0.57
CA ALA A 107 -0.11 -17.42 -0.04
C ALA A 107 0.31 -17.32 1.43
N ASN A 108 1.30 -16.48 1.72
CA ASN A 108 1.75 -16.18 3.08
C ASN A 108 1.76 -14.67 3.34
N GLY A 109 1.45 -14.30 4.56
CA GLY A 109 1.41 -12.92 5.02
C GLY A 109 1.83 -12.77 6.46
N VAL A 110 2.10 -11.53 6.84
CA VAL A 110 2.42 -11.13 8.21
C VAL A 110 1.81 -9.77 8.47
N ILE A 111 1.27 -9.61 9.66
CA ILE A 111 0.82 -8.32 10.20
C ILE A 111 1.59 -8.01 11.48
N ALA A 112 1.73 -6.74 11.79
CA ALA A 112 2.10 -6.26 13.11
C ALA A 112 1.24 -5.06 13.47
N LEU A 113 0.55 -5.10 14.62
CA LEU A 113 -0.19 -3.95 15.16
C LEU A 113 0.56 -3.45 16.38
N MET A 114 1.00 -2.20 16.35
CA MET A 114 1.97 -1.67 17.31
C MET A 114 1.56 -0.28 17.79
N PRO A 115 1.94 0.11 19.02
CA PRO A 115 1.80 1.49 19.46
C PRO A 115 2.59 2.43 18.54
N ALA A 116 2.01 3.59 18.24
CA ALA A 116 2.64 4.60 17.42
C ALA A 116 2.32 6.01 17.92
N ALA A 117 3.14 6.98 17.52
CA ALA A 117 2.90 8.39 17.74
C ALA A 117 3.45 9.22 16.58
N ALA A 118 2.80 10.33 16.27
CA ALA A 118 3.31 11.30 15.31
C ALA A 118 4.35 12.20 15.97
N VAL A 119 5.48 12.41 15.29
CA VAL A 119 6.55 13.34 15.70
C VAL A 119 6.85 14.25 14.52
N GLY A 120 6.21 15.41 14.51
CA GLY A 120 6.22 16.31 13.35
C GLY A 120 5.57 15.63 12.14
N ASP A 121 6.32 15.48 11.05
CA ASP A 121 5.84 14.77 9.85
C ASP A 121 6.08 13.26 9.92
N ASP A 122 6.74 12.72 10.94
CA ASP A 122 7.08 11.30 11.03
C ASP A 122 6.13 10.51 11.91
N ILE A 123 6.12 9.19 11.72
CA ILE A 123 5.43 8.27 12.62
C ILE A 123 6.49 7.39 13.28
N GLU A 124 6.60 7.50 14.61
CA GLU A 124 7.38 6.57 15.42
C GLU A 124 6.53 5.34 15.76
N ILE A 125 7.10 4.16 15.53
CA ILE A 125 6.48 2.87 15.78
C ILE A 125 7.27 2.20 16.89
N TYR A 126 6.61 1.88 17.99
CA TYR A 126 7.26 1.36 19.20
C TYR A 126 7.20 -0.16 19.26
N GLY A 127 8.23 -0.78 19.82
CA GLY A 127 8.33 -2.24 19.95
C GLY A 127 7.29 -2.86 20.89
N ASP A 128 6.81 -2.08 21.88
CA ASP A 128 5.82 -2.52 22.86
C ASP A 128 5.00 -1.36 23.45
N ALA A 129 4.05 -1.70 24.32
CA ALA A 129 3.14 -0.76 24.97
C ALA A 129 3.81 0.27 25.89
N SER A 130 5.08 0.09 26.27
CA SER A 130 5.82 1.04 27.10
C SER A 130 6.23 2.30 26.34
N ARG A 131 6.24 2.25 24.98
CA ARG A 131 6.61 3.37 24.10
C ARG A 131 8.02 3.94 24.35
N LYS A 132 8.94 3.11 24.86
CA LYS A 132 10.33 3.51 25.17
C LYS A 132 11.29 3.29 24.02
N GLU A 133 11.15 2.17 23.32
CA GLU A 133 12.03 1.81 22.20
C GLU A 133 11.29 2.00 20.87
N VAL A 134 11.84 2.86 20.02
CA VAL A 134 11.36 3.06 18.64
C VAL A 134 11.93 1.94 17.78
N ALA A 135 11.06 1.04 17.31
CA ALA A 135 11.42 -0.07 16.44
C ALA A 135 11.56 0.37 14.97
N LEU A 136 10.78 1.36 14.55
CA LEU A 136 10.83 1.96 13.22
C LEU A 136 10.35 3.41 13.28
N THR A 137 11.03 4.32 12.57
CA THR A 137 10.46 5.63 12.25
C THR A 137 10.11 5.68 10.77
N TRP A 138 8.82 5.78 10.47
CA TRP A 138 8.35 5.97 9.10
C TRP A 138 8.43 7.44 8.72
N ARG A 139 9.35 7.75 7.80
CA ARG A 139 9.60 9.11 7.31
C ARG A 139 8.57 9.48 6.25
N ASN A 140 7.69 10.44 6.54
CA ASN A 140 6.67 10.88 5.58
C ASN A 140 7.01 12.24 4.96
N LEU A 141 6.26 12.54 3.90
CA LEU A 141 6.27 13.81 3.19
C LEU A 141 4.90 14.48 3.28
N ARG A 142 4.92 15.80 3.30
CA ARG A 142 3.76 16.67 3.33
C ARG A 142 3.54 17.31 1.96
N GLN A 143 2.27 17.42 1.56
CA GLN A 143 1.89 18.20 0.38
C GLN A 143 2.43 19.63 0.51
N GLN A 144 3.15 20.15 -0.49
CA GLN A 144 3.64 21.54 -0.49
C GLN A 144 2.96 22.45 -1.51
N ASN A 145 2.04 21.92 -2.32
CA ASN A 145 1.21 22.75 -3.19
C ASN A 145 0.31 23.67 -2.34
N GLN A 146 0.14 24.93 -2.75
CA GLN A 146 -0.86 25.81 -2.18
C GLN A 146 -2.25 25.18 -2.33
N ARG A 147 -2.94 25.01 -1.20
CA ARG A 147 -4.26 24.38 -1.15
C ARG A 147 -5.35 25.44 -1.20
N PRO A 148 -6.54 25.12 -1.75
CA PRO A 148 -7.72 25.96 -1.58
C PRO A 148 -7.99 26.22 -0.09
N SER A 149 -8.60 27.38 0.22
CA SER A 149 -8.97 27.72 1.60
C SER A 149 -9.79 26.60 2.25
N GLY A 150 -9.45 26.27 3.50
CA GLY A 150 -10.10 25.19 4.26
C GLY A 150 -9.69 23.76 3.87
N LYS A 151 -8.78 23.57 2.90
CA LYS A 151 -8.19 22.27 2.59
C LYS A 151 -6.78 22.17 3.19
N PRO A 152 -6.48 21.10 3.95
CA PRO A 152 -5.17 20.95 4.56
C PRO A 152 -4.11 20.55 3.54
N ASN A 153 -2.85 20.75 3.93
CA ASN A 153 -1.67 20.16 3.33
C ASN A 153 -1.40 18.82 4.03
N TYR A 154 -1.92 17.73 3.48
CA TYR A 154 -1.88 16.42 4.14
C TYR A 154 -0.45 15.87 4.28
N CYS A 155 -0.22 15.18 5.39
CA CYS A 155 0.85 14.23 5.64
C CYS A 155 0.24 12.98 6.30
N LEU A 156 0.80 11.79 6.07
CA LEU A 156 0.25 10.54 6.64
C LEU A 156 0.33 10.52 8.19
N SER A 157 1.31 11.21 8.76
CA SER A 157 1.43 11.39 10.22
C SER A 157 0.29 12.20 10.83
N ASP A 158 -0.44 13.00 10.05
CA ASP A 158 -1.59 13.76 10.55
C ASP A 158 -2.74 12.84 11.05
N PHE A 159 -2.71 11.56 10.66
CA PHE A 159 -3.71 10.56 11.03
C PHE A 159 -3.28 9.67 12.22
N ILE A 160 -2.21 10.03 12.91
CA ILE A 160 -1.73 9.37 14.15
C ILE A 160 -1.62 10.42 15.24
N ALA A 161 -2.03 10.09 16.47
CA ALA A 161 -1.98 11.03 17.58
C ALA A 161 -0.54 11.52 17.84
N PRO A 162 -0.33 12.83 18.02
CA PRO A 162 0.99 13.40 18.34
C PRO A 162 1.55 12.86 19.66
N ALA A 163 2.86 12.67 19.74
CA ALA A 163 3.54 12.17 20.94
C ALA A 163 3.32 13.07 22.18
N ASP A 164 3.11 14.38 21.97
CA ASP A 164 2.86 15.38 23.01
C ASP A 164 1.37 15.55 23.38
N SER A 165 0.46 14.83 22.69
CA SER A 165 -0.99 14.92 22.93
C SER A 165 -1.49 14.14 24.16
N ASN A 166 -0.64 13.29 24.75
CA ASN A 166 -1.01 12.27 25.77
C ASN A 166 -2.08 11.25 25.31
N VAL A 167 -2.41 11.20 24.01
CA VAL A 167 -3.35 10.24 23.44
C VAL A 167 -2.58 9.03 22.90
N GLY A 168 -2.95 7.84 23.35
CA GLY A 168 -2.32 6.61 22.89
C GLY A 168 -2.88 6.15 21.55
N ASP A 169 -2.05 6.13 20.51
CA ASP A 169 -2.42 5.66 19.17
C ASP A 169 -1.60 4.44 18.71
N TYR A 170 -1.98 3.86 17.59
CA TYR A 170 -1.49 2.61 17.05
C TYR A 170 -1.38 2.68 15.52
N ILE A 171 -0.49 1.88 14.98
CA ILE A 171 -0.32 1.68 13.54
C ILE A 171 -0.28 0.18 13.24
N GLY A 172 -0.74 -0.19 12.06
CA GLY A 172 -0.50 -1.52 11.52
C GLY A 172 0.59 -1.52 10.45
N ALA A 173 1.25 -2.66 10.28
CA ALA A 173 2.18 -2.93 9.20
C ALA A 173 1.86 -4.31 8.63
N PHE A 174 2.02 -4.50 7.32
CA PHE A 174 1.79 -5.78 6.68
C PHE A 174 2.73 -6.05 5.51
N ALA A 175 2.92 -7.33 5.22
CA ALA A 175 3.50 -7.83 3.98
C ALA A 175 2.80 -9.14 3.61
N VAL A 176 2.38 -9.28 2.36
CA VAL A 176 1.70 -10.46 1.82
C VAL A 176 2.30 -10.84 0.47
N THR A 177 2.29 -12.13 0.17
CA THR A 177 2.58 -12.66 -1.16
C THR A 177 1.62 -13.79 -1.49
N ALA A 178 1.25 -13.89 -2.76
CA ALA A 178 0.55 -15.05 -3.32
C ALA A 178 1.39 -15.75 -4.41
N GLY A 179 2.68 -15.43 -4.50
CA GLY A 179 3.55 -15.87 -5.59
C GLY A 179 4.53 -17.00 -5.25
N LEU A 180 4.48 -17.58 -4.04
CA LEU A 180 5.45 -18.60 -3.64
C LEU A 180 5.24 -19.89 -4.44
N GLY A 181 6.32 -20.40 -5.06
CA GLY A 181 6.30 -21.62 -5.86
C GLY A 181 5.97 -21.42 -7.34
N ILE A 182 5.75 -20.17 -7.77
CA ILE A 182 5.37 -19.83 -9.15
C ILE A 182 6.41 -20.30 -10.18
N GLU A 183 7.69 -20.32 -9.80
CA GLU A 183 8.82 -20.63 -10.68
C GLU A 183 8.69 -22.02 -11.32
N LYS A 184 8.17 -22.99 -10.56
CA LYS A 184 7.96 -24.35 -11.05
C LYS A 184 7.01 -24.38 -12.25
N LYS A 185 5.88 -23.67 -12.14
CA LYS A 185 4.88 -23.63 -13.21
C LYS A 185 5.32 -22.77 -14.39
N LEU A 186 6.04 -21.68 -14.13
CA LEU A 186 6.64 -20.88 -15.21
C LEU A 186 7.63 -21.70 -16.04
N ALA A 187 8.48 -22.51 -15.41
CA ALA A 187 9.39 -23.40 -16.13
C ALA A 187 8.64 -24.47 -16.97
N GLU A 188 7.51 -24.99 -16.47
CA GLU A 188 6.67 -25.91 -17.24
C GLU A 188 6.06 -25.24 -18.50
N PHE A 189 5.64 -23.98 -18.40
CA PHE A 189 5.13 -23.22 -19.55
C PHE A 189 6.24 -22.85 -20.54
N GLU A 190 7.40 -22.41 -20.04
CA GLU A 190 8.56 -22.08 -20.87
C GLU A 190 9.04 -23.29 -21.68
N ALA A 191 9.12 -24.49 -21.06
CA ALA A 191 9.51 -25.72 -21.74
C ALA A 191 8.55 -26.08 -22.91
N LYS A 192 7.29 -25.63 -22.83
CA LYS A 192 6.27 -25.80 -23.87
C LYS A 192 6.18 -24.61 -24.83
N LYS A 193 6.99 -23.56 -24.65
CA LYS A 193 6.91 -22.27 -25.37
C LYS A 193 5.52 -21.63 -25.26
N ASP A 194 4.92 -21.75 -24.08
CA ASP A 194 3.57 -21.27 -23.77
C ASP A 194 3.65 -19.93 -23.04
N ASP A 195 4.12 -18.91 -23.76
CA ASP A 195 4.33 -17.57 -23.20
C ASP A 195 3.02 -16.94 -22.72
N TYR A 196 1.91 -17.27 -23.38
CA TYR A 196 0.57 -16.80 -23.01
C TYR A 196 0.18 -17.26 -21.61
N ASN A 197 0.24 -18.56 -21.32
CA ASN A 197 -0.11 -19.06 -19.99
C ASN A 197 0.92 -18.64 -18.93
N ALA A 198 2.18 -18.41 -19.30
CA ALA A 198 3.17 -17.85 -18.38
C ALA A 198 2.83 -16.40 -17.97
N ILE A 199 2.41 -15.55 -18.92
CA ILE A 199 1.92 -14.19 -18.63
C ILE A 199 0.63 -14.25 -17.82
N MET A 200 -0.31 -15.12 -18.21
CA MET A 200 -1.58 -15.31 -17.50
C MET A 200 -1.36 -15.72 -16.04
N LEU A 201 -0.48 -16.70 -15.77
CA LEU A 201 -0.16 -17.11 -14.41
C LEU A 201 0.43 -15.97 -13.57
N LYS A 202 1.33 -15.17 -14.15
CA LYS A 202 1.89 -13.99 -13.46
C LYS A 202 0.81 -12.96 -13.14
N ALA A 203 -0.09 -12.68 -14.10
CA ALA A 203 -1.21 -11.77 -13.90
C ALA A 203 -2.15 -12.26 -12.79
N ILE A 204 -2.50 -13.55 -12.78
CA ILE A 204 -3.34 -14.14 -11.73
C ILE A 204 -2.65 -14.13 -10.37
N ALA A 205 -1.35 -14.44 -10.30
CA ALA A 205 -0.61 -14.35 -9.05
C ALA A 205 -0.59 -12.93 -8.47
N ASP A 206 -0.40 -11.93 -9.33
CA ASP A 206 -0.48 -10.51 -8.96
C ASP A 206 -1.88 -10.12 -8.46
N ARG A 207 -2.94 -10.53 -9.16
CA ARG A 207 -4.33 -10.35 -8.69
C ARG A 207 -4.59 -11.01 -7.34
N LEU A 208 -4.06 -12.21 -7.10
CA LEU A 208 -4.17 -12.90 -5.82
C LEU A 208 -3.40 -12.19 -4.69
N ALA A 209 -2.26 -11.57 -4.99
CA ALA A 209 -1.49 -10.81 -3.99
C ALA A 209 -2.24 -9.54 -3.55
N GLU A 210 -2.86 -8.81 -4.49
CA GLU A 210 -3.73 -7.67 -4.20
C GLU A 210 -5.00 -8.10 -3.43
N ALA A 211 -5.63 -9.20 -3.86
CA ALA A 211 -6.77 -9.78 -3.17
C ALA A 211 -6.42 -10.18 -1.73
N PHE A 212 -5.19 -10.68 -1.49
CA PHE A 212 -4.71 -10.97 -0.15
C PHE A 212 -4.51 -9.71 0.68
N ALA A 213 -3.98 -8.64 0.09
CA ALA A 213 -3.87 -7.35 0.80
C ALA A 213 -5.26 -6.85 1.25
N GLU A 214 -6.28 -6.98 0.39
CA GLU A 214 -7.67 -6.60 0.70
C GLU A 214 -8.31 -7.51 1.76
N TRP A 215 -8.20 -8.83 1.60
CA TRP A 215 -8.70 -9.82 2.55
C TRP A 215 -8.08 -9.59 3.94
N LEU A 216 -6.76 -9.40 3.99
CA LEU A 216 -6.05 -9.19 5.25
C LEU A 216 -6.41 -7.85 5.88
N HIS A 217 -6.59 -6.80 5.07
CA HIS A 217 -7.06 -5.52 5.57
C HIS A 217 -8.46 -5.66 6.19
N SER A 218 -9.40 -6.35 5.53
CA SER A 218 -10.73 -6.61 6.10
C SER A 218 -10.64 -7.36 7.44
N LYS A 219 -9.80 -8.39 7.54
CA LYS A 219 -9.52 -9.11 8.80
C LYS A 219 -8.93 -8.19 9.87
N VAL A 220 -8.04 -7.28 9.52
CA VAL A 220 -7.49 -6.29 10.46
C VAL A 220 -8.59 -5.38 10.99
N ARG A 221 -9.45 -4.82 10.13
CA ARG A 221 -10.51 -3.92 10.56
C ARG A 221 -11.54 -4.58 11.46
N ARG A 222 -11.91 -5.83 11.14
CA ARG A 222 -13.02 -6.56 11.77
C ARG A 222 -12.60 -7.41 12.97
N GLU A 223 -11.39 -7.96 12.95
CA GLU A 223 -10.97 -9.00 13.89
C GLU A 223 -9.69 -8.63 14.67
N TYR A 224 -8.60 -8.22 13.99
CA TYR A 224 -7.31 -8.04 14.67
C TYR A 224 -7.14 -6.67 15.34
N TRP A 225 -7.50 -5.60 14.64
CA TRP A 225 -7.59 -4.25 15.20
C TRP A 225 -9.00 -3.98 15.72
N ARG A 226 -10.02 -4.51 15.03
CA ARG A 226 -11.41 -4.56 15.51
C ARG A 226 -12.06 -3.18 15.70
N TYR A 227 -11.64 -2.17 14.94
CA TYR A 227 -12.28 -0.85 14.98
C TYR A 227 -13.56 -0.76 14.12
N ALA A 228 -13.87 -1.80 13.36
CA ALA A 228 -15.08 -1.92 12.52
C ALA A 228 -15.62 -3.36 12.58
N SER A 229 -15.89 -3.88 13.78
CA SER A 229 -16.31 -5.29 13.96
C SER A 229 -17.67 -5.64 13.36
N ASP A 230 -18.51 -4.63 13.14
CA ASP A 230 -19.86 -4.70 12.56
C ASP A 230 -19.87 -4.45 11.04
N GLU A 231 -18.70 -4.29 10.41
CA GLU A 231 -18.58 -4.09 8.96
C GLU A 231 -19.15 -5.27 8.16
N THR A 232 -20.07 -4.98 7.23
CA THR A 232 -20.71 -5.94 6.31
C THR A 232 -20.61 -5.50 4.85
N LEU A 233 -19.41 -5.13 4.40
CA LEU A 233 -19.18 -4.68 3.02
C LEU A 233 -19.12 -5.87 2.05
N ASP A 234 -19.69 -5.67 0.86
CA ASP A 234 -19.51 -6.59 -0.27
C ASP A 234 -18.22 -6.27 -1.05
N SER A 235 -17.84 -7.12 -1.99
CA SER A 235 -16.62 -6.94 -2.78
C SER A 235 -16.61 -5.62 -3.58
N ALA A 236 -17.78 -5.13 -4.02
CA ALA A 236 -17.86 -3.89 -4.79
C ALA A 236 -17.62 -2.65 -3.90
N ALA A 237 -18.18 -2.63 -2.69
CA ALA A 237 -17.95 -1.60 -1.69
C ALA A 237 -16.49 -1.63 -1.18
N MET A 238 -15.90 -2.82 -1.06
CA MET A 238 -14.48 -3.00 -0.74
C MET A 238 -13.58 -2.39 -1.82
N ILE A 239 -13.84 -2.65 -3.11
CA ILE A 239 -13.08 -2.05 -4.24
C ILE A 239 -13.22 -0.52 -4.28
N ARG A 240 -14.40 0.01 -3.91
CA ARG A 240 -14.63 1.46 -3.79
C ARG A 240 -14.06 2.07 -2.50
N GLU A 241 -13.37 1.27 -1.69
CA GLU A 241 -12.76 1.68 -0.43
C GLU A 241 -13.77 2.29 0.57
N GLU A 242 -15.01 1.81 0.59
CA GLU A 242 -16.10 2.32 1.47
C GLU A 242 -15.95 1.90 2.94
N TYR A 243 -14.77 1.42 3.34
CA TYR A 243 -14.42 1.10 4.71
C TYR A 243 -13.71 2.28 5.42
N ARG A 244 -13.70 2.23 6.76
CA ARG A 244 -12.89 3.12 7.58
C ARG A 244 -11.41 2.75 7.49
N GLY A 245 -10.54 3.75 7.42
CA GLY A 245 -9.08 3.59 7.46
C GLY A 245 -8.47 3.31 6.09
N ILE A 246 -7.14 3.36 6.00
CA ILE A 246 -6.38 3.18 4.75
C ILE A 246 -5.19 2.26 4.94
N ARG A 247 -4.69 1.69 3.83
CA ARG A 247 -3.54 0.79 3.79
C ARG A 247 -2.36 1.30 2.91
N PRO A 248 -1.78 2.48 3.18
CA PRO A 248 -0.74 3.08 2.33
C PRO A 248 0.49 2.17 2.14
N ALA A 249 0.89 1.99 0.89
CA ALA A 249 2.02 1.16 0.48
C ALA A 249 3.19 2.02 -0.03
N PRO A 250 4.42 1.84 0.49
CA PRO A 250 5.59 2.60 0.04
C PRO A 250 5.85 2.49 -1.48
N GLY A 251 5.99 3.65 -2.13
CA GLY A 251 6.08 3.82 -3.58
C GLY A 251 4.81 4.38 -4.22
N TYR A 252 3.68 4.35 -3.50
CA TYR A 252 2.44 5.00 -3.96
C TYR A 252 2.48 6.52 -3.71
N PRO A 253 1.61 7.30 -4.38
CA PRO A 253 1.65 8.76 -4.32
C PRO A 253 1.60 9.38 -2.91
N ALA A 254 1.01 8.70 -1.92
CA ALA A 254 0.93 9.17 -0.53
C ALA A 254 2.24 8.99 0.26
N CYS A 255 3.05 8.00 -0.12
CA CYS A 255 4.33 7.67 0.52
C CYS A 255 5.33 7.17 -0.53
N PRO A 256 5.86 8.08 -1.38
CA PRO A 256 6.61 7.70 -2.58
C PRO A 256 8.02 7.13 -2.30
N ASP A 257 8.54 7.26 -1.07
CA ASP A 257 9.84 6.69 -0.72
C ASP A 257 9.79 5.16 -0.69
N HIS A 258 10.53 4.52 -1.58
CA HIS A 258 10.60 3.06 -1.64
C HIS A 258 11.48 2.46 -0.54
N GLU A 259 12.45 3.19 0.00
CA GLU A 259 13.52 2.61 0.82
C GLU A 259 13.02 2.14 2.20
N VAL A 260 11.91 2.70 2.69
CA VAL A 260 11.27 2.26 3.95
C VAL A 260 10.82 0.79 3.92
N LYS A 261 10.70 0.17 2.74
CA LYS A 261 10.39 -1.27 2.62
C LYS A 261 11.43 -2.16 3.31
N ALA A 262 12.72 -1.80 3.27
CA ALA A 262 13.76 -2.61 3.91
C ALA A 262 13.59 -2.69 5.44
N PRO A 263 13.51 -1.57 6.19
CA PRO A 263 13.25 -1.64 7.63
C PRO A 263 11.84 -2.15 7.96
N LEU A 264 10.82 -1.92 7.12
CA LEU A 264 9.49 -2.53 7.26
C LEU A 264 9.57 -4.07 7.21
N PHE A 265 10.32 -4.64 6.27
CA PHE A 265 10.52 -6.09 6.18
C PHE A 265 11.30 -6.65 7.38
N GLY A 266 12.27 -5.87 7.90
CA GLY A 266 12.96 -6.18 9.14
C GLY A 266 12.00 -6.25 10.34
N LEU A 267 11.17 -5.22 10.50
CA LEU A 267 10.15 -5.13 11.55
C LEU A 267 9.16 -6.31 11.50
N LEU A 268 8.71 -6.67 10.30
CA LEU A 268 7.77 -7.76 10.07
C LEU A 268 8.41 -9.16 10.08
N GLN A 269 9.74 -9.25 10.06
CA GLN A 269 10.48 -10.50 9.83
C GLN A 269 9.99 -11.22 8.57
N ALA A 270 9.74 -10.46 7.50
CA ALA A 270 9.18 -10.93 6.24
C ALA A 270 9.93 -12.12 5.58
N PRO A 271 11.26 -12.28 5.73
CA PRO A 271 11.95 -13.49 5.25
C PRO A 271 11.40 -14.80 5.82
N LYS A 272 10.82 -14.78 7.04
CA LYS A 272 10.21 -15.98 7.63
C LYS A 272 9.01 -16.48 6.83
N ILE A 273 8.28 -15.59 6.16
CA ILE A 273 7.12 -15.94 5.32
C ILE A 273 7.49 -16.12 3.84
N GLY A 274 8.78 -16.12 3.50
CA GLY A 274 9.27 -16.32 2.14
C GLY A 274 9.36 -15.04 1.31
N MET A 275 9.31 -13.87 1.94
CA MET A 275 9.38 -12.58 1.25
C MET A 275 10.71 -11.86 1.49
N SER A 276 11.21 -11.15 0.48
CA SER A 276 12.40 -10.30 0.60
C SER A 276 12.26 -9.01 -0.23
N VAL A 277 13.22 -8.11 -0.08
CA VAL A 277 13.34 -6.89 -0.90
C VAL A 277 14.70 -6.88 -1.57
N THR A 278 14.76 -6.47 -2.83
CA THR A 278 16.01 -6.28 -3.58
C THR A 278 16.73 -5.00 -3.16
N GLU A 279 17.95 -4.79 -3.68
CA GLU A 279 18.70 -3.52 -3.52
C GLU A 279 17.96 -2.30 -4.08
N SER A 280 17.11 -2.51 -5.09
CA SER A 280 16.22 -1.48 -5.66
C SER A 280 14.88 -1.38 -4.93
N TYR A 281 14.72 -2.10 -3.81
CA TYR A 281 13.51 -2.15 -3.00
C TYR A 281 12.28 -2.73 -3.73
N ALA A 282 12.49 -3.55 -4.78
CA ALA A 282 11.43 -4.38 -5.33
C ALA A 282 11.18 -5.58 -4.42
N MET A 283 9.93 -5.99 -4.24
CA MET A 283 9.58 -7.13 -3.39
C MET A 283 9.71 -8.44 -4.18
N LEU A 284 10.13 -9.50 -3.48
CA LEU A 284 10.15 -10.87 -3.98
C LEU A 284 9.32 -11.76 -3.04
N PRO A 285 8.46 -12.66 -3.58
CA PRO A 285 8.09 -12.81 -5.00
C PRO A 285 7.48 -11.54 -5.61
N ALA A 286 7.47 -11.43 -6.94
CA ALA A 286 6.95 -10.22 -7.61
C ALA A 286 5.48 -9.95 -7.27
N ALA A 287 4.66 -11.01 -7.16
CA ALA A 287 3.29 -10.96 -6.67
C ALA A 287 3.26 -10.78 -5.14
N SER A 288 3.53 -9.54 -4.70
CA SER A 288 3.61 -9.16 -3.29
C SER A 288 3.10 -7.75 -3.05
N VAL A 289 2.53 -7.52 -1.87
CA VAL A 289 2.08 -6.21 -1.39
C VAL A 289 2.60 -6.00 0.03
N SER A 290 3.07 -4.79 0.35
CA SER A 290 3.41 -4.41 1.71
C SER A 290 3.07 -2.95 1.98
N GLY A 291 2.81 -2.63 3.24
CA GLY A 291 2.46 -1.28 3.62
C GLY A 291 2.11 -1.15 5.09
N PHE A 292 1.41 -0.06 5.40
CA PHE A 292 0.96 0.29 6.74
C PHE A 292 -0.56 0.37 6.79
N TYR A 293 -1.15 0.29 7.98
CA TYR A 293 -2.57 0.51 8.22
C TYR A 293 -2.76 1.72 9.13
N LEU A 294 -3.62 2.65 8.73
CA LEU A 294 -4.03 3.82 9.52
C LEU A 294 -5.54 3.74 9.78
N ALA A 295 -5.93 3.74 11.05
CA ALA A 295 -7.31 3.50 11.49
C ALA A 295 -8.16 4.77 11.68
N HIS A 296 -7.54 5.96 11.60
CA HIS A 296 -8.27 7.22 11.80
C HIS A 296 -9.43 7.33 10.78
N PRO A 297 -10.65 7.70 11.22
CA PRO A 297 -11.82 7.70 10.34
C PRO A 297 -11.72 8.68 9.17
N GLU A 298 -10.94 9.75 9.34
CA GLU A 298 -10.68 10.74 8.28
C GLU A 298 -9.40 10.45 7.48
N ALA A 299 -8.72 9.33 7.74
CA ALA A 299 -7.55 8.95 6.96
C ALA A 299 -7.97 8.72 5.49
N THR A 300 -7.24 9.34 4.58
CA THR A 300 -7.57 9.30 3.15
C THR A 300 -6.31 9.23 2.30
N TYR A 301 -6.39 8.60 1.13
CA TYR A 301 -5.33 8.63 0.16
C TYR A 301 -5.20 10.03 -0.46
N PHE A 302 -3.95 10.48 -0.60
CA PHE A 302 -3.62 11.72 -1.28
C PHE A 302 -2.31 11.52 -2.06
N ALA A 303 -2.06 12.38 -3.05
CA ALA A 303 -0.74 12.46 -3.67
C ALA A 303 0.06 13.56 -2.97
N VAL A 304 1.28 13.26 -2.50
CA VAL A 304 2.22 14.26 -1.97
C VAL A 304 2.49 15.35 -3.01
N GLY A 305 2.64 14.95 -4.28
CA GLY A 305 2.93 15.87 -5.37
C GLY A 305 4.38 16.35 -5.35
N LYS A 306 4.62 17.56 -5.88
CA LYS A 306 5.94 18.18 -5.89
C LYS A 306 6.29 18.76 -4.52
N ILE A 307 7.55 18.66 -4.13
CA ILE A 307 8.11 19.23 -2.89
C ILE A 307 9.20 20.25 -3.21
N GLY A 308 9.40 21.22 -2.32
CA GLY A 308 10.46 22.21 -2.40
C GLY A 308 11.75 21.74 -1.75
N ASP A 309 12.84 22.47 -2.03
CA ASP A 309 14.17 22.19 -1.49
C ASP A 309 14.21 22.21 0.05
N ASP A 310 13.37 23.02 0.69
CA ASP A 310 13.27 23.10 2.15
C ASP A 310 12.80 21.76 2.77
N GLN A 311 11.79 21.12 2.18
CA GLN A 311 11.33 19.79 2.59
C GLN A 311 12.31 18.69 2.18
N LEU A 312 12.95 18.80 1.02
CA LEU A 312 13.99 17.86 0.61
C LEU A 312 15.16 17.83 1.61
N ASN A 313 15.64 19.01 2.00
CA ASN A 313 16.72 19.17 2.98
C ASN A 313 16.30 18.68 4.37
N ASP A 314 15.06 18.96 4.79
CA ASP A 314 14.52 18.48 6.05
C ASP A 314 14.36 16.93 6.07
N PHE A 315 13.90 16.34 4.97
CA PHE A 315 13.82 14.89 4.82
C PHE A 315 15.20 14.23 4.86
N ALA A 316 16.19 14.81 4.17
CA ALA A 316 17.57 14.32 4.19
C ALA A 316 18.13 14.30 5.62
N ARG A 317 17.92 15.40 6.36
CA ARG A 317 18.31 15.53 7.77
C ARG A 317 17.61 14.50 8.67
N ARG A 318 16.28 14.36 8.58
CA ARG A 318 15.50 13.40 9.38
C ARG A 318 15.86 11.94 9.07
N SER A 319 16.22 11.66 7.82
CA SER A 319 16.63 10.34 7.36
C SER A 319 18.12 10.05 7.58
N ALA A 320 18.89 11.03 8.07
CA ALA A 320 20.35 10.96 8.24
C ALA A 320 21.10 10.56 6.95
N ILE A 321 20.68 11.12 5.81
CA ILE A 321 21.30 10.89 4.49
C ILE A 321 21.76 12.22 3.87
N SER A 322 22.55 12.14 2.81
CA SER A 322 22.92 13.31 2.02
C SER A 322 21.71 13.89 1.27
N VAL A 323 21.74 15.18 0.97
CA VAL A 323 20.70 15.83 0.15
C VAL A 323 20.66 15.23 -1.26
N ASP A 324 21.79 14.78 -1.81
CA ASP A 324 21.85 14.14 -3.12
C ASP A 324 21.22 12.74 -3.10
N ASP A 325 21.39 11.96 -2.02
CA ASP A 325 20.67 10.70 -1.85
C ASP A 325 19.17 10.93 -1.69
N ALA A 326 18.75 11.94 -0.92
CA ALA A 326 17.34 12.32 -0.82
C ALA A 326 16.77 12.74 -2.18
N ARG A 327 17.53 13.49 -2.99
CA ARG A 327 17.15 13.89 -4.35
C ARG A 327 16.97 12.69 -5.27
N ARG A 328 17.83 11.68 -5.16
CA ARG A 328 17.71 10.41 -5.90
C ARG A 328 16.45 9.64 -5.47
N ARG A 329 16.22 9.50 -4.15
CA ARG A 329 15.04 8.80 -3.59
C ARG A 329 13.72 9.43 -4.01
N LEU A 330 13.68 10.76 -4.02
CA LEU A 330 12.45 11.54 -4.24
C LEU A 330 12.41 12.19 -5.62
N ALA A 331 13.16 11.67 -6.60
CA ALA A 331 13.30 12.28 -7.93
C ALA A 331 11.95 12.52 -8.64
N ALA A 332 10.97 11.63 -8.45
CA ALA A 332 9.63 11.78 -9.01
C ALA A 332 8.86 12.99 -8.40
N ASN A 333 9.21 13.40 -7.19
CA ASN A 333 8.57 14.45 -6.41
C ASN A 333 9.27 15.81 -6.50
N LEU A 334 10.32 15.95 -7.31
CA LEU A 334 11.07 17.21 -7.49
C LEU A 334 10.76 17.93 -8.80
#